data_AF-A0A0D3ABI2-F1
#
_entry.id   AF-A0A0D3ABI2-F1
#
_cell.length_a   1.000
_cell.length_b   1.000
_cell.length_c   1.000
_cell.angle_alpha   90.00
_cell.angle_beta   90.00
_cell.angle_gamma   90.00
#
_symmetry.space_group_name_H-M   'P 1'
#
loop_
_entity.id
_entity.type
_entity.pdbx_description
1 polymer ?
#
loop_
_entity_poly.entity_id
_entity_poly.type
_entity_poly.pdbx_seq_one_letter_code
_entity_poly.pdbx_strand_id
1 'polypeptide(L)'
;MDFLDEMVEADNTSYGAIINTFQELEPSYVKEHKEARDRKVWSIGPVSLCNKKASDKAERENKAVIDQEECLKWVDSKEEASVLYVCLGSICNLPLSQLKELGLGLEKSQRPFVWVIRGWEKKGQRERGLLIKGWARQVLILSHPSVEGFLTHCGWNSTLEGITSGVPLLTWPLFGDQFCNQKLVVEVLKVGVGAGIEEVMNWGEEENILVLLDNEGVRKAVEELMGDGMMLRREEEEPKSLEN
;
A
#
# COMPACT_ATOMS: atom_id res chain seq x y z
N MET A 1 13.98 6.82 -30.54
CA MET A 1 13.65 7.72 -29.42
C MET A 1 13.58 6.82 -28.19
N ASP A 2 14.14 7.23 -27.06
CA ASP A 2 14.02 6.44 -25.83
C ASP A 2 12.53 6.38 -25.43
N PHE A 3 12.07 5.27 -24.83
CA PHE A 3 10.68 5.13 -24.39
C PHE A 3 10.26 6.27 -23.45
N LEU A 4 11.21 6.74 -22.61
CA LEU A 4 11.00 7.88 -21.72
C LEU A 4 10.82 9.20 -22.48
N ASP A 5 11.58 9.41 -23.56
CA ASP A 5 11.45 10.60 -24.39
C ASP A 5 10.07 10.64 -25.07
N GLU A 6 9.58 9.51 -25.56
CA GLU A 6 8.24 9.40 -26.15
C GLU A 6 7.14 9.69 -25.12
N MET A 7 7.29 9.20 -23.87
CA MET A 7 6.35 9.52 -22.79
C MET A 7 6.34 11.01 -22.46
N VAL A 8 7.51 11.64 -22.37
CA VAL A 8 7.64 13.09 -22.08
C VAL A 8 7.05 13.91 -23.22
N GLU A 9 7.33 13.55 -24.48
CA GLU A 9 6.73 14.23 -25.64
C GLU A 9 5.22 14.06 -25.66
N ALA A 10 4.69 12.86 -25.40
CA ALA A 10 3.25 12.61 -25.33
C ALA A 10 2.59 13.44 -24.23
N ASP A 11 3.19 13.52 -23.03
CA ASP A 11 2.68 14.36 -21.95
C ASP A 11 2.67 15.85 -22.36
N ASN A 12 3.77 16.32 -22.94
CA ASN A 12 3.98 17.69 -23.42
C ASN A 12 3.22 18.04 -24.69
N THR A 13 2.57 17.10 -25.38
CA THR A 13 1.75 17.35 -26.59
C THR A 13 0.27 17.05 -26.36
N SER A 14 -0.09 16.44 -25.23
CA SER A 14 -1.47 16.14 -24.86
C SER A 14 -2.30 17.40 -24.54
N TYR A 15 -3.63 17.25 -24.59
CA TYR A 15 -4.58 18.32 -24.21
C TYR A 15 -4.50 18.68 -22.71
N GLY A 16 -4.18 17.69 -21.88
CA GLY A 16 -4.19 17.80 -20.44
C GLY A 16 -3.89 16.46 -19.76
N ALA A 17 -3.84 16.47 -18.43
CA ALA A 17 -3.54 15.29 -17.61
C ALA A 17 -4.64 15.10 -16.59
N ILE A 18 -5.04 13.85 -16.43
CA ILE A 18 -5.89 13.40 -15.34
C ILE A 18 -4.99 12.71 -14.34
N ILE A 19 -4.90 13.27 -13.14
CA ILE A 19 -4.05 12.77 -12.07
C ILE A 19 -4.93 12.14 -11.01
N ASN A 20 -4.61 10.91 -10.64
CA ASN A 20 -5.26 10.22 -9.53
C ASN A 20 -4.70 10.75 -8.20
N THR A 21 -5.03 11.98 -7.84
CA THR A 21 -4.72 12.60 -6.53
C THR A 21 -5.82 13.60 -6.17
N PHE A 22 -5.78 14.21 -4.99
CA PHE A 22 -6.70 15.25 -4.57
C PHE A 22 -5.96 16.42 -3.90
N GLN A 23 -6.56 17.62 -3.98
CA GLN A 23 -5.90 18.88 -3.62
C GLN A 23 -5.43 18.92 -2.16
N GLU A 24 -6.22 18.35 -1.25
CA GLU A 24 -5.97 18.35 0.18
C GLU A 24 -4.82 17.42 0.58
N LEU A 25 -4.50 16.40 -0.24
CA LEU A 25 -3.41 15.47 0.03
C LEU A 25 -2.05 16.15 -0.14
N GLU A 26 -1.87 16.87 -1.25
CA GLU A 26 -0.56 17.38 -1.67
C GLU A 26 -0.71 18.77 -2.34
N PRO A 27 -1.18 19.79 -1.61
CA PRO A 27 -1.65 21.05 -2.18
C PRO A 27 -0.55 21.81 -2.94
N SER A 28 0.69 21.80 -2.43
CA SER A 28 1.83 22.44 -3.07
C SER A 28 2.20 21.75 -4.38
N TYR A 29 2.29 20.42 -4.38
CA TYR A 29 2.68 19.64 -5.56
C TYR A 29 1.62 19.70 -6.66
N VAL A 30 0.33 19.64 -6.32
CA VAL A 30 -0.76 19.81 -7.30
C VAL A 30 -0.71 21.20 -7.94
N LYS A 31 -0.46 22.25 -7.13
CA LYS A 31 -0.32 23.62 -7.63
C LYS A 31 0.88 23.76 -8.55
N GLU A 32 2.06 23.34 -8.09
CA GLU A 32 3.32 23.46 -8.83
C GLU A 32 3.27 22.65 -10.14
N HIS A 33 2.71 21.44 -10.13
CA HIS A 33 2.55 20.63 -11.35
C HIS A 33 1.63 21.33 -12.37
N LYS A 34 0.54 21.95 -11.90
CA LYS A 34 -0.37 22.71 -12.76
C LYS A 34 0.31 23.96 -13.36
N GLU A 35 1.14 24.64 -12.59
CA GLU A 35 1.92 25.80 -13.06
C GLU A 35 3.02 25.38 -14.06
N ALA A 36 3.71 24.28 -13.79
CA ALA A 36 4.80 23.78 -14.63
C ALA A 36 4.32 23.24 -15.99
N ARG A 37 3.15 22.61 -16.05
CA ARG A 37 2.66 21.95 -17.26
C ARG A 37 2.07 22.91 -18.30
N ASP A 38 1.81 24.17 -17.92
CA ASP A 38 1.20 25.24 -18.76
C ASP A 38 -0.05 24.77 -19.56
N ARG A 39 -0.77 23.77 -19.02
CA ARG A 39 -1.90 23.07 -19.64
C ARG A 39 -2.89 22.58 -18.59
N LYS A 40 -3.99 21.97 -19.06
CA LYS A 40 -5.05 21.51 -18.17
C LYS A 40 -4.59 20.30 -17.35
N VAL A 41 -4.79 20.39 -16.05
CA VAL A 41 -4.54 19.32 -15.08
C VAL A 41 -5.79 19.17 -14.23
N TRP A 42 -6.28 17.93 -14.08
CA TRP A 42 -7.42 17.59 -13.24
C TRP A 42 -7.02 16.52 -12.23
N SER A 43 -7.03 16.88 -10.95
CA SER A 43 -6.88 15.95 -9.84
C SER A 43 -8.26 15.40 -9.49
N ILE A 44 -8.51 14.13 -9.77
CA ILE A 44 -9.85 13.49 -9.62
C ILE A 44 -9.85 12.28 -8.66
N GLY A 45 -8.75 12.11 -7.94
CA GLY A 45 -8.56 10.99 -7.03
C GLY A 45 -9.31 11.16 -5.70
N PRO A 46 -9.28 10.12 -4.85
CA PRO A 46 -8.77 8.78 -5.14
C PRO A 46 -9.81 7.96 -5.92
N VAL A 47 -9.46 7.51 -7.13
CA VAL A 47 -10.39 6.77 -8.01
C VAL A 47 -10.76 5.38 -7.47
N SER A 48 -10.05 4.87 -6.47
CA SER A 48 -10.42 3.65 -5.75
C SER A 48 -11.75 3.79 -5.00
N LEU A 49 -12.19 5.01 -4.68
CA LEU A 49 -13.43 5.28 -3.95
C LEU A 49 -14.70 5.32 -4.84
N CYS A 50 -14.56 5.22 -6.16
CA CYS A 50 -15.71 5.29 -7.08
C CYS A 50 -16.70 4.14 -6.87
N ASN A 51 -16.19 2.94 -6.54
CA ASN A 51 -17.01 1.73 -6.41
C ASN A 51 -17.40 1.53 -4.94
N LYS A 52 -18.43 2.24 -4.47
CA LYS A 52 -18.89 2.18 -3.06
C LYS A 52 -19.79 0.97 -2.74
N LYS A 53 -20.39 0.31 -3.73
CA LYS A 53 -21.27 -0.84 -3.51
C LYS A 53 -20.49 -2.15 -3.48
N ALA A 54 -20.87 -3.06 -2.59
CA ALA A 54 -20.29 -4.40 -2.51
C ALA A 54 -20.41 -5.18 -3.85
N SER A 55 -21.45 -4.89 -4.63
CA SER A 55 -21.73 -5.45 -5.97
C SER A 55 -20.74 -5.00 -7.05
N ASP A 56 -20.28 -3.74 -7.00
CA ASP A 56 -19.42 -3.15 -8.05
C ASP A 56 -17.94 -3.52 -7.84
N LYS A 57 -17.65 -4.15 -6.70
CA LYS A 57 -16.32 -4.60 -6.28
C LYS A 57 -16.13 -6.12 -6.53
N ALA A 58 -17.01 -6.79 -7.27
CA ALA A 58 -17.14 -8.26 -7.31
C ALA A 58 -16.71 -8.96 -8.62
N GLU A 59 -16.13 -8.28 -9.61
CA GLU A 59 -15.91 -8.88 -10.94
C GLU A 59 -14.47 -9.30 -11.26
N ARG A 60 -13.69 -9.81 -10.30
CA ARG A 60 -12.43 -10.52 -10.62
C ARG A 60 -12.27 -11.80 -9.80
N GLU A 61 -12.78 -12.89 -10.40
CA GLU A 61 -12.55 -14.32 -10.14
C GLU A 61 -13.10 -14.95 -8.84
N ASN A 62 -13.92 -16.00 -9.02
CA ASN A 62 -14.54 -16.82 -7.97
C ASN A 62 -13.56 -17.49 -6.99
N LYS A 63 -12.28 -17.65 -7.33
CA LYS A 63 -11.28 -18.28 -6.46
C LYS A 63 -10.72 -17.32 -5.41
N ALA A 64 -10.66 -16.02 -5.72
CA ALA A 64 -10.26 -14.99 -4.76
C ALA A 64 -11.33 -14.71 -3.70
N VAL A 65 -12.60 -14.98 -4.02
CA VAL A 65 -13.74 -14.73 -3.11
C VAL A 65 -13.71 -15.63 -1.88
N ILE A 66 -13.37 -16.91 -2.04
CA ILE A 66 -13.30 -17.88 -0.92
C ILE A 66 -12.14 -17.51 0.03
N ASP A 67 -10.97 -17.20 -0.54
CA ASP A 67 -9.78 -16.80 0.22
C ASP A 67 -10.00 -15.48 0.98
N GLN A 68 -10.85 -14.62 0.44
CA GLN A 68 -11.20 -13.36 1.05
C GLN A 68 -12.15 -13.50 2.24
N GLU A 69 -13.16 -14.38 2.16
CA GLU A 69 -14.05 -14.62 3.31
C GLU A 69 -13.30 -15.28 4.48
N GLU A 70 -12.40 -16.22 4.17
CA GLU A 70 -11.49 -16.82 5.15
C GLU A 70 -10.56 -15.77 5.77
N CYS A 71 -10.01 -14.87 4.95
CA CYS A 71 -9.22 -13.74 5.43
C CYS A 71 -10.01 -12.84 6.39
N LEU A 72 -11.21 -12.43 6.02
CA LEU A 72 -12.01 -11.54 6.86
C LEU A 72 -12.36 -12.21 8.19
N LYS A 73 -12.78 -13.48 8.19
CA LYS A 73 -13.01 -14.25 9.42
C LYS A 73 -11.78 -14.36 10.30
N TRP A 74 -10.59 -14.49 9.71
CA TRP A 74 -9.35 -14.52 10.47
C TRP A 74 -9.06 -13.16 11.10
N VAL A 75 -9.22 -12.07 10.35
CA VAL A 75 -9.00 -10.70 10.84
C VAL A 75 -10.04 -10.33 11.92
N ASP A 76 -11.31 -10.73 11.76
CA ASP A 76 -12.40 -10.60 12.75
C ASP A 76 -12.04 -11.25 14.10
N SER A 77 -11.21 -12.30 14.09
CA SER A 77 -10.78 -13.00 15.31
C SER A 77 -9.66 -12.29 16.07
N LYS A 78 -9.11 -11.19 15.53
CA LYS A 78 -8.00 -10.43 16.12
C LYS A 78 -8.50 -9.17 16.80
N GLU A 79 -7.76 -8.76 17.83
CA GLU A 79 -8.02 -7.51 18.56
C GLU A 79 -8.05 -6.31 17.60
N GLU A 80 -8.85 -5.29 17.95
CA GLU A 80 -8.87 -4.03 17.21
C GLU A 80 -7.47 -3.41 17.18
N ALA A 81 -7.14 -2.75 16.06
CA ALA A 81 -5.84 -2.12 15.85
C ALA A 81 -4.66 -3.04 16.27
N SER A 82 -4.57 -4.25 15.70
CA SER A 82 -3.50 -5.19 16.02
C SER A 82 -2.85 -5.86 14.82
N VAL A 83 -3.53 -5.89 13.67
CA VAL A 83 -3.13 -6.62 12.47
C VAL A 83 -2.32 -5.73 11.54
N LEU A 84 -1.16 -6.24 11.12
CA LEU A 84 -0.38 -5.69 10.01
C LEU A 84 -0.83 -6.33 8.69
N TYR A 85 -1.25 -5.52 7.72
CA TYR A 85 -1.44 -5.98 6.35
C TYR A 85 -0.13 -5.84 5.56
N VAL A 86 0.25 -6.87 4.82
CA VAL A 86 1.51 -6.91 4.05
C VAL A 86 1.19 -7.24 2.59
N CYS A 87 1.44 -6.29 1.69
CA CYS A 87 1.22 -6.47 0.26
C CYS A 87 2.17 -5.58 -0.56
N LEU A 88 3.03 -6.20 -1.37
CA LEU A 88 3.96 -5.50 -2.25
C LEU A 88 3.41 -5.29 -3.68
N GLY A 89 2.09 -5.46 -3.85
CA GLY A 89 1.41 -5.26 -5.13
C GLY A 89 1.63 -6.39 -6.14
N SER A 90 1.06 -6.21 -7.34
CA SER A 90 1.12 -7.19 -8.43
C SER A 90 2.39 -7.08 -9.28
N ILE A 91 3.18 -6.05 -9.11
CA ILE A 91 4.28 -5.72 -10.00
C ILE A 91 5.62 -6.06 -9.33
N CYS A 92 5.70 -6.05 -8.01
CA CYS A 92 6.94 -6.36 -7.30
C CYS A 92 7.19 -7.86 -7.10
N ASN A 93 8.42 -8.29 -7.35
CA ASN A 93 8.94 -9.60 -6.95
C ASN A 93 10.12 -9.41 -6.01
N LEU A 94 10.14 -10.16 -4.90
CA LEU A 94 11.29 -10.24 -4.01
C LEU A 94 11.97 -11.60 -4.20
N PRO A 95 13.32 -11.67 -4.15
CA PRO A 95 14.02 -12.94 -4.16
C PRO A 95 13.65 -13.75 -2.91
N LEU A 96 13.77 -15.09 -3.00
CA LEU A 96 13.42 -16.00 -1.90
C LEU A 96 14.19 -15.70 -0.60
N SER A 97 15.43 -15.23 -0.71
CA SER A 97 16.25 -14.77 0.41
C SER A 97 15.56 -13.63 1.16
N GLN A 98 15.10 -12.60 0.45
CA GLN A 98 14.42 -11.46 1.06
C GLN A 98 13.02 -11.84 1.59
N LEU A 99 12.27 -12.69 0.89
CA LEU A 99 10.99 -13.21 1.39
C LEU A 99 11.18 -13.98 2.71
N LYS A 100 12.26 -14.75 2.84
CA LYS A 100 12.58 -15.47 4.08
C LYS A 100 12.85 -14.51 5.23
N GLU A 101 13.66 -13.48 5.01
CA GLU A 101 13.97 -12.46 6.02
C GLU A 101 12.71 -11.69 6.43
N LEU A 102 11.87 -11.29 5.47
CA LEU A 102 10.58 -10.65 5.73
C LEU A 102 9.68 -11.55 6.59
N GLY A 103 9.50 -12.82 6.20
CA GLY A 103 8.68 -13.76 6.98
C GLY A 103 9.20 -14.00 8.39
N LEU A 104 10.52 -14.13 8.57
CA LEU A 104 11.14 -14.28 9.89
C LEU A 104 10.98 -13.02 10.74
N GLY A 105 11.09 -11.84 10.15
CA GLY A 105 10.90 -10.56 10.86
C GLY A 105 9.45 -10.34 11.29
N LEU A 106 8.49 -10.72 10.43
CA LEU A 106 7.05 -10.70 10.77
C LEU A 106 6.74 -11.65 11.94
N GLU A 107 7.30 -12.86 11.96
CA GLU A 107 7.13 -13.78 13.10
C GLU A 107 7.80 -13.23 14.37
N LYS A 108 8.97 -12.60 14.24
CA LYS A 108 9.70 -12.00 15.35
C LYS A 108 9.00 -10.79 15.97
N SER A 109 8.23 -10.02 15.20
CA SER A 109 7.51 -8.84 15.72
C SER A 109 6.37 -9.22 16.66
N GLN A 110 5.96 -10.50 16.67
CA GLN A 110 4.83 -11.02 17.45
C GLN A 110 3.49 -10.36 17.13
N ARG A 111 3.41 -9.52 16.09
CA ARG A 111 2.16 -8.91 15.63
C ARG A 111 1.37 -9.87 14.75
N PRO A 112 0.04 -9.93 14.89
CA PRO A 112 -0.80 -10.57 13.88
C PRO A 112 -0.56 -9.95 12.50
N PHE A 113 -0.44 -10.76 11.45
CA PHE A 113 -0.28 -10.25 10.09
C PHE A 113 -1.07 -11.04 9.04
N VAL A 114 -1.54 -10.32 8.02
CA VAL A 114 -2.05 -10.88 6.77
C VAL A 114 -1.05 -10.55 5.67
N TRP A 115 -0.49 -11.56 5.02
CA TRP A 115 0.51 -11.37 3.98
C TRP A 115 0.07 -11.98 2.65
N VAL A 116 -0.08 -11.12 1.65
CA VAL A 116 -0.36 -11.52 0.27
C VAL A 116 0.96 -11.83 -0.45
N ILE A 117 1.16 -13.09 -0.82
CA ILE A 117 2.38 -13.57 -1.50
C ILE A 117 2.03 -14.02 -2.92
N ARG A 118 2.81 -13.54 -3.90
CA ARG A 118 2.73 -13.99 -5.30
C ARG A 118 3.72 -15.13 -5.57
N GLY A 119 3.38 -15.99 -6.53
CA GLY A 119 4.28 -17.09 -6.96
C GLY A 119 4.42 -18.24 -5.97
N TRP A 120 3.79 -18.17 -4.79
CA TRP A 120 3.86 -19.23 -3.79
C TRP A 120 2.67 -20.19 -3.89
N GLU A 121 2.93 -21.49 -3.85
CA GLU A 121 1.89 -22.49 -4.06
C GLU A 121 1.14 -22.91 -2.80
N LYS A 122 1.73 -22.69 -1.61
CA LYS A 122 1.15 -23.14 -0.34
C LYS A 122 0.48 -21.99 0.40
N LYS A 123 -0.84 -22.12 0.62
CA LYS A 123 -1.49 -21.36 1.69
C LYS A 123 -0.93 -21.78 3.03
N GLY A 124 -0.93 -20.86 3.98
CA GLY A 124 -0.46 -21.12 5.34
C GLY A 124 -1.21 -20.25 6.31
N GLN A 125 -1.75 -20.88 7.34
CA GLN A 125 -2.25 -20.19 8.52
C GLN A 125 -1.45 -20.68 9.71
N ARG A 126 -0.91 -19.72 10.45
CA ARG A 126 -0.32 -19.90 11.77
C ARG A 126 -1.16 -19.10 12.76
N GLU A 127 -0.87 -19.26 14.04
CA GLU A 127 -1.55 -18.54 15.12
C GLU A 127 -1.60 -17.02 14.87
N ARG A 128 -0.47 -16.44 14.42
CA ARG A 128 -0.30 -14.99 14.18
C ARG A 128 -0.21 -14.59 12.71
N GLY A 129 -0.11 -15.52 11.77
CA GLY A 129 0.11 -15.19 10.36
C GLY A 129 -0.88 -15.88 9.42
N LEU A 130 -1.51 -15.10 8.55
CA LEU A 130 -2.31 -15.61 7.43
C LEU A 130 -1.62 -15.31 6.10
N LEU A 131 -1.31 -16.34 5.32
CA LEU A 131 -0.75 -16.22 3.98
C LEU A 131 -1.84 -16.36 2.92
N ILE A 132 -2.07 -15.29 2.15
CA ILE A 132 -3.01 -15.27 1.03
C ILE A 132 -2.23 -15.44 -0.27
N LYS A 133 -2.71 -16.33 -1.14
CA LYS A 133 -2.14 -16.53 -2.46
C LYS A 133 -2.81 -15.62 -3.48
N GLY A 134 -2.01 -14.94 -4.29
CA GLY A 134 -2.50 -14.24 -5.47
C GLY A 134 -3.05 -12.86 -5.15
N TRP A 135 -4.38 -12.71 -5.15
CA TRP A 135 -5.04 -11.41 -5.03
C TRP A 135 -5.99 -11.38 -3.83
N ALA A 136 -5.99 -10.24 -3.13
CA ALA A 136 -6.92 -9.94 -2.05
C ALA A 136 -7.59 -8.59 -2.33
N ARG A 137 -8.82 -8.40 -1.83
CA ARG A 137 -9.50 -7.10 -1.84
C ARG A 137 -8.84 -6.18 -0.82
N GLN A 138 -7.72 -5.61 -1.20
CA GLN A 138 -6.85 -4.76 -0.38
C GLN A 138 -7.65 -3.70 0.39
N VAL A 139 -8.50 -2.93 -0.29
CA VAL A 139 -9.36 -1.92 0.35
C VAL A 139 -10.25 -2.50 1.45
N LEU A 140 -10.80 -3.71 1.27
CA LEU A 140 -11.66 -4.31 2.30
C LEU A 140 -10.87 -4.77 3.53
N ILE A 141 -9.65 -5.27 3.34
CA ILE A 141 -8.77 -5.62 4.46
C ILE A 141 -8.31 -4.35 5.18
N LEU A 142 -7.86 -3.33 4.45
CA LEU A 142 -7.39 -2.05 5.01
C LEU A 142 -8.50 -1.30 5.77
N SER A 143 -9.76 -1.41 5.32
CA SER A 143 -10.89 -0.79 6.00
C SER A 143 -11.30 -1.50 7.30
N HIS A 144 -10.77 -2.69 7.57
CA HIS A 144 -11.15 -3.49 8.74
C HIS A 144 -10.64 -2.85 10.04
N PRO A 145 -11.43 -2.81 11.14
CA PRO A 145 -11.03 -2.21 12.42
C PRO A 145 -9.78 -2.84 13.06
N SER A 146 -9.61 -4.16 12.91
CA SER A 146 -8.42 -4.86 13.41
C SER A 146 -7.12 -4.52 12.67
N VAL A 147 -7.17 -3.89 11.49
CA VAL A 147 -5.96 -3.53 10.72
C VAL A 147 -5.44 -2.17 11.18
N GLU A 148 -4.20 -2.17 11.69
CA GLU A 148 -3.54 -0.98 12.25
C GLU A 148 -2.40 -0.47 11.35
N GLY A 149 -1.81 -1.33 10.52
CA GLY A 149 -0.66 -0.96 9.70
C GLY A 149 -0.66 -1.61 8.33
N PHE A 150 0.01 -0.97 7.39
CA PHE A 150 0.15 -1.47 6.03
C PHE A 150 1.59 -1.42 5.53
N LEU A 151 2.24 -2.57 5.38
CA LEU A 151 3.52 -2.70 4.68
C LEU A 151 3.26 -2.75 3.18
N THR A 152 3.75 -1.73 2.47
CA THR A 152 3.52 -1.52 1.04
C THR A 152 4.79 -1.19 0.28
N HIS A 153 4.84 -1.59 -0.98
CA HIS A 153 5.89 -1.19 -1.92
C HIS A 153 5.84 0.29 -2.34
N CYS A 154 4.86 1.05 -1.86
CA CYS A 154 4.66 2.47 -2.18
C CYS A 154 4.29 2.78 -3.63
N GLY A 155 3.75 1.81 -4.38
CA GLY A 155 3.07 2.12 -5.63
C GLY A 155 1.84 2.98 -5.37
N TRP A 156 1.62 4.00 -6.21
CA TRP A 156 0.68 5.09 -5.92
C TRP A 156 -0.74 4.64 -5.57
N ASN A 157 -1.26 3.60 -6.24
CA ASN A 157 -2.57 3.04 -5.91
C ASN A 157 -2.64 2.48 -4.48
N SER A 158 -1.63 1.71 -4.05
CA SER A 158 -1.58 1.15 -2.70
C SER A 158 -1.38 2.24 -1.64
N THR A 159 -0.56 3.25 -1.95
CA THR A 159 -0.37 4.42 -1.09
C THR A 159 -1.70 5.13 -0.84
N LEU A 160 -2.47 5.45 -1.90
CA LEU A 160 -3.78 6.07 -1.75
C LEU A 160 -4.78 5.19 -0.99
N GLU A 161 -4.82 3.87 -1.24
CA GLU A 161 -5.73 2.95 -0.53
C GLU A 161 -5.43 2.88 0.98
N GLY A 162 -4.16 2.91 1.39
CA GLY A 162 -3.79 2.95 2.80
C GLY A 162 -4.16 4.29 3.45
N ILE A 163 -3.80 5.41 2.82
CA ILE A 163 -4.11 6.76 3.31
C ILE A 163 -5.63 6.96 3.45
N THR A 164 -6.40 6.60 2.43
CA THR A 164 -7.87 6.74 2.44
C THR A 164 -8.57 5.78 3.40
N SER A 165 -7.91 4.70 3.83
CA SER A 165 -8.41 3.80 4.87
C SER A 165 -8.00 4.24 6.29
N GLY A 166 -7.22 5.33 6.40
CA GLY A 166 -6.68 5.80 7.67
C GLY A 166 -5.67 4.84 8.29
N VAL A 167 -4.90 4.11 7.47
CA VAL A 167 -3.93 3.12 7.95
C VAL A 167 -2.50 3.64 7.70
N PRO A 168 -1.66 3.78 8.75
CA PRO A 168 -0.27 4.19 8.58
C PRO A 168 0.53 3.17 7.75
N LEU A 169 1.48 3.70 6.98
CA LEU A 169 2.23 2.93 5.99
C LEU A 169 3.65 2.59 6.46
N LEU A 170 4.04 1.33 6.40
CA LEU A 170 5.46 0.93 6.41
C LEU A 170 5.95 0.83 4.96
N THR A 171 6.82 1.76 4.58
CA THR A 171 7.23 1.95 3.19
C THR A 171 8.40 1.04 2.82
N TRP A 172 8.22 0.24 1.77
CA TRP A 172 9.23 -0.66 1.21
C TRP A 172 9.38 -0.44 -0.31
N PRO A 173 9.87 0.73 -0.75
CA PRO A 173 10.05 1.00 -2.17
C PRO A 173 11.06 0.03 -2.79
N LEU A 174 10.85 -0.28 -4.06
CA LEU A 174 11.71 -1.17 -4.83
C LEU A 174 12.21 -0.48 -6.10
N PHE A 175 11.34 0.21 -6.84
CA PHE A 175 11.74 0.84 -8.12
C PHE A 175 10.83 2.02 -8.50
N GLY A 176 11.24 2.75 -9.54
CA GLY A 176 10.41 3.80 -10.15
C GLY A 176 10.03 4.92 -9.19
N ASP A 177 8.78 5.36 -9.27
CA ASP A 177 8.21 6.45 -8.47
C ASP A 177 8.00 6.08 -7.00
N GLN A 178 8.19 4.82 -6.61
CA GLN A 178 7.94 4.34 -5.25
C GLN A 178 8.79 5.06 -4.19
N PHE A 179 10.02 5.42 -4.53
CA PHE A 179 10.89 6.19 -3.63
C PHE A 179 10.39 7.63 -3.43
N CYS A 180 9.85 8.25 -4.48
CA CYS A 180 9.19 9.56 -4.36
C CYS A 180 7.93 9.45 -3.48
N ASN A 181 7.13 8.41 -3.70
CA ASN A 181 5.94 8.14 -2.90
C ASN A 181 6.29 7.88 -1.43
N GLN A 182 7.38 7.15 -1.15
CA GLN A 182 7.91 6.99 0.22
C GLN A 182 8.23 8.35 0.85
N LYS A 183 8.94 9.24 0.14
CA LYS A 183 9.29 10.57 0.64
C LYS A 183 8.04 11.39 0.95
N LEU A 184 7.04 11.35 0.08
CA LEU A 184 5.74 12.00 0.34
C LEU A 184 5.11 11.45 1.63
N VAL A 185 5.03 10.13 1.78
CA VAL A 185 4.39 9.47 2.93
C VAL A 185 5.12 9.78 4.25
N VAL A 186 6.45 9.62 4.28
CA VAL A 186 7.25 9.67 5.50
C VAL A 186 7.61 11.11 5.88
N GLU A 187 8.04 11.93 4.93
CA GLU A 187 8.62 13.24 5.22
C GLU A 187 7.60 14.38 5.14
N VAL A 188 6.67 14.31 4.18
CA VAL A 188 5.69 15.37 3.93
C VAL A 188 4.42 15.13 4.73
N LEU A 189 3.75 14.00 4.49
CA LEU A 189 2.47 13.67 5.09
C LEU A 189 2.62 13.19 6.54
N LYS A 190 3.77 12.56 6.86
CA LYS A 190 4.06 11.98 8.18
C LYS A 190 3.02 10.96 8.61
N VAL A 191 2.61 10.12 7.66
CA VAL A 191 1.58 9.08 7.82
C VAL A 191 2.17 7.67 7.71
N GLY A 192 3.47 7.52 7.95
CA GLY A 192 4.17 6.24 7.83
C GLY A 192 5.63 6.27 8.25
N VAL A 193 6.23 5.09 8.27
CA VAL A 193 7.64 4.82 8.61
C VAL A 193 8.37 4.23 7.40
N GLY A 194 9.63 4.63 7.23
CA GLY A 194 10.54 4.02 6.27
C GLY A 194 11.10 2.69 6.76
N ALA A 195 11.01 1.62 5.97
CA ALA A 195 11.72 0.37 6.27
C ALA A 195 13.25 0.47 6.14
N GLY A 196 13.77 1.63 5.68
CA GLY A 196 15.20 1.86 5.48
C GLY A 196 15.74 1.36 4.13
N ILE A 197 14.86 1.13 3.16
CA ILE A 197 15.27 0.70 1.82
C ILE A 197 15.67 1.91 0.97
N GLU A 198 16.93 1.94 0.54
CA GLU A 198 17.50 2.98 -0.33
C GLU A 198 18.02 2.43 -1.66
N GLU A 199 18.24 1.12 -1.75
CA GLU A 199 18.72 0.47 -2.97
C GLU A 199 17.59 0.31 -3.99
N VAL A 200 17.82 0.84 -5.20
CA VAL A 200 16.87 0.75 -6.31
C VAL A 200 17.04 -0.60 -7.02
N MET A 201 15.95 -1.37 -7.07
CA MET A 201 15.83 -2.58 -7.88
C MET A 201 15.72 -2.20 -9.36
N ASN A 202 16.61 -2.76 -10.18
CA ASN A 202 16.39 -2.76 -11.63
C ASN A 202 15.29 -3.77 -11.97
N TRP A 203 14.30 -3.32 -12.72
CA TRP A 203 13.22 -4.17 -13.20
C TRP A 203 13.76 -5.32 -14.06
N GLY A 204 13.43 -6.57 -13.71
CA GLY A 204 13.93 -7.75 -14.41
C GLY A 204 15.25 -8.32 -13.86
N GLU A 205 15.85 -7.68 -12.86
CA GLU A 205 17.05 -8.16 -12.17
C GLU A 205 16.75 -8.54 -10.71
N GLU A 206 15.52 -8.97 -10.42
CA GLU A 206 15.05 -9.19 -9.04
C GLU A 206 15.86 -10.26 -8.29
N GLU A 207 16.44 -11.22 -9.01
CA GLU A 207 17.29 -12.28 -8.44
C GLU A 207 18.69 -11.79 -8.05
N ASN A 208 19.15 -10.66 -8.60
CA ASN A 208 20.48 -10.12 -8.36
C ASN A 208 20.57 -9.22 -7.11
N ILE A 209 19.41 -8.92 -6.51
CA ILE A 209 19.36 -8.04 -5.35
C ILE A 209 19.77 -8.84 -4.12
N LEU A 210 20.64 -8.23 -3.32
CA LEU A 210 20.98 -8.75 -2.01
C LEU A 210 19.78 -8.64 -1.06
N VAL A 211 19.94 -9.19 0.14
CA VAL A 211 18.98 -8.95 1.21
C VAL A 211 19.01 -7.47 1.54
N LEU A 212 17.93 -6.76 1.16
CA LEU A 212 17.70 -5.34 1.40
C LEU A 212 17.50 -5.03 2.88
N LEU A 213 16.85 -5.95 3.60
CA LEU A 213 16.59 -5.81 5.03
C LEU A 213 16.52 -7.19 5.68
N ASP A 214 17.30 -7.39 6.72
CA ASP A 214 17.28 -8.63 7.49
C ASP A 214 16.03 -8.72 8.39
N ASN A 215 15.78 -9.91 8.93
CA ASN A 215 14.64 -10.16 9.80
C ASN A 215 14.60 -9.26 11.06
N GLU A 216 15.74 -8.77 11.52
CA GLU A 216 15.81 -7.90 12.70
C GLU A 216 15.43 -6.47 12.36
N GLY A 217 15.85 -5.97 11.19
CA GLY A 217 15.40 -4.71 10.62
C GLY A 217 13.90 -4.72 10.34
N VAL A 218 13.37 -5.79 9.76
CA VAL A 218 11.92 -5.98 9.56
C VAL A 218 11.17 -5.91 10.88
N ARG A 219 11.63 -6.64 11.92
CA ARG A 219 11.03 -6.63 13.26
C ARG A 219 10.95 -5.20 13.81
N LYS A 220 12.07 -4.47 13.78
CA LYS A 220 12.15 -3.09 14.29
C LYS A 220 11.23 -2.14 13.53
N ALA A 221 11.19 -2.24 12.19
CA ALA A 221 10.35 -1.38 11.38
C ALA A 221 8.85 -1.62 11.62
N VAL A 222 8.46 -2.89 11.85
CA VAL A 222 7.09 -3.23 12.26
C VAL A 222 6.76 -2.69 13.65
N GLU A 223 7.68 -2.80 14.61
CA GLU A 223 7.49 -2.26 15.96
C GLU A 223 7.40 -0.74 15.98
N GLU A 224 8.17 -0.05 15.14
CA GLU A 224 8.13 1.40 15.00
C GLU A 224 6.78 1.85 14.41
N LEU A 225 6.29 1.18 13.37
CA LEU A 225 4.97 1.50 12.78
C LEU A 225 3.83 1.23 13.78
N MET A 226 3.85 0.07 14.44
CA MET A 226 2.74 -0.45 15.26
C MET A 226 2.86 -0.03 16.74
N GLY A 227 3.70 0.95 17.04
CA GLY A 227 3.83 1.55 18.37
C GLY A 227 2.83 2.69 18.60
N ASP A 228 2.65 3.10 19.85
CA ASP A 228 1.60 4.05 20.29
C ASP A 228 1.63 5.46 19.63
N GLY A 229 2.60 5.77 18.78
CA GLY A 229 2.85 7.12 18.23
C GLY A 229 2.35 7.39 16.81
N MET A 230 1.89 6.39 16.06
CA MET A 230 1.66 6.49 14.60
C MET A 230 0.18 6.40 14.18
N MET A 231 -0.77 6.34 15.13
CA MET A 231 -2.19 6.20 14.79
C MET A 231 -2.74 7.40 14.01
N LEU A 232 -3.13 7.16 12.77
CA LEU A 232 -4.03 8.04 12.03
C LEU A 232 -5.43 7.82 12.60
N ARG A 233 -5.89 8.75 13.45
CA ARG A 233 -7.24 8.65 14.02
C ARG A 233 -8.26 8.71 12.88
N ARG A 234 -9.12 7.69 12.80
CA ARG A 234 -10.36 7.78 12.03
C ARG A 234 -11.24 8.80 12.74
N GLU A 235 -11.42 9.99 12.17
CA GLU A 235 -12.53 10.84 12.58
C GLU A 235 -13.80 10.15 12.09
N GLU A 236 -14.59 9.60 13.02
CA GLU A 236 -15.96 9.22 12.73
C GLU A 236 -16.75 10.49 12.46
N GLU A 237 -16.91 10.87 11.20
CA GLU A 237 -17.97 11.80 10.83
C GLU A 237 -19.31 11.07 11.02
N GLU A 238 -19.95 11.30 12.17
CA GLU A 238 -21.39 11.06 12.30
C GLU A 238 -22.09 11.79 11.14
N PRO A 239 -22.96 11.11 10.36
CA PRO A 239 -23.73 11.79 9.35
C PRO A 239 -24.57 12.85 10.06
N LYS A 240 -24.23 14.13 9.85
CA LYS A 240 -25.08 15.25 10.29
C LYS A 240 -26.46 14.98 9.70
N SER A 241 -27.38 14.59 10.56
CA SER A 241 -28.79 14.56 10.25
C SER A 241 -29.13 15.96 9.75
N LEU A 242 -29.43 16.06 8.46
CA LEU A 242 -30.07 17.24 7.90
C LEU A 242 -31.48 17.27 8.50
N GLU A 243 -31.61 17.86 9.68
CA GLU A 243 -32.88 18.34 10.21
C GLU A 243 -32.98 19.85 9.96
N ASN A 244 -34.00 20.17 9.17
CA ASN A 244 -34.59 21.47 8.81
C ASN A 244 -33.97 22.26 7.66
#